data_AF-G5LQ15-F1
#
_entry.id   AF-G5LQ15-F1
#
_cell.length_a   1.000
_cell.length_b   1.000
_cell.length_c   1.000
_cell.angle_alpha   90.00
_cell.angle_beta   90.00
_cell.angle_gamma   90.00
#
_symmetry.space_group_name_H-M   'P 1'
#
loop_
_entity.id
_entity.type
_entity.pdbx_description
1 polymer ?
#
loop_
_entity_poly.entity_id
_entity_poly.type
_entity_poly.pdbx_seq_one_letter_code
_entity_poly.pdbx_strand_id
1 'polypeptide(L)'
;MTLFWQHGYEATSLADLVEATGAKAPTLYAEFTNKEGLFRAVLDRYITRFASKHEAQLFCEEKSVESALEDYFTEIAACFTSTDTPAGCFMINTSATLAASSRDKHGKITPRH
;
A
#
# COMPACT_ATOMS: atom_id res chain seq x y z
N MET A 1 -3.48 3.72 -7.63
CA MET A 1 -2.99 2.47 -7.00
C MET A 1 -2.17 1.66 -8.00
N THR A 2 -2.75 1.25 -9.14
CA THR A 2 -2.09 0.41 -10.16
C THR A 2 -0.71 0.90 -10.62
N LEU A 3 -0.57 2.19 -10.99
CA LEU A 3 0.72 2.79 -11.38
C LEU A 3 1.81 2.58 -10.32
N PHE A 4 1.54 2.99 -9.08
CA PHE A 4 2.49 2.80 -7.98
C PHE A 4 2.79 1.31 -7.72
N TRP A 5 1.83 0.42 -7.98
CA TRP A 5 2.03 -1.02 -7.76
C TRP A 5 2.95 -1.62 -8.81
N GLN A 6 2.80 -1.20 -10.07
CA GLN A 6 3.58 -1.72 -11.20
C GLN A 6 4.97 -1.09 -11.30
N HIS A 7 5.08 0.22 -11.06
CA HIS A 7 6.31 0.98 -11.29
C HIS A 7 7.03 1.38 -10.00
N GLY A 8 6.37 1.24 -8.85
CA GLY A 8 6.89 1.76 -7.59
C GLY A 8 6.69 3.27 -7.46
N TYR A 9 7.02 3.81 -6.28
CA TYR A 9 6.85 5.23 -6.03
C TYR A 9 7.84 6.08 -6.82
N GLU A 10 9.15 5.77 -6.81
CA GLU A 10 10.15 6.63 -7.47
C GLU A 10 9.91 6.75 -8.98
N ALA A 11 9.66 5.63 -9.67
CA ALA A 11 9.50 5.63 -11.13
C ALA A 11 8.14 6.15 -11.63
N THR A 12 7.19 6.47 -10.74
CA THR A 12 5.90 7.05 -11.11
C THR A 12 5.97 8.58 -11.04
N SER A 13 5.93 9.29 -12.15
CA SER A 13 5.97 10.77 -12.17
C SER A 13 4.60 11.39 -11.90
N LEU A 14 4.57 12.71 -11.63
CA LEU A 14 3.30 13.45 -11.55
C LEU A 14 2.54 13.47 -12.88
N ALA A 15 3.27 13.46 -14.00
CA ALA A 15 2.66 13.41 -15.33
C ALA A 15 1.93 12.08 -15.54
N ASP A 16 2.56 10.95 -15.19
CA ASP A 16 1.94 9.63 -15.27
C ASP A 16 0.66 9.56 -14.41
N LEU A 17 0.70 10.17 -13.22
CA LEU A 17 -0.46 10.23 -12.33
C LEU A 17 -1.60 11.08 -12.89
N VAL A 18 -1.29 12.24 -13.47
CA VAL A 18 -2.27 13.11 -14.14
C VAL A 18 -2.90 12.38 -15.32
N GLU A 19 -2.09 11.72 -16.14
CA GLU A 19 -2.55 10.96 -17.29
C GLU A 19 -3.47 9.80 -16.87
N ALA A 20 -3.05 8.99 -15.91
CA ALA A 20 -3.82 7.82 -15.49
C ALA A 20 -5.06 8.15 -14.66
N THR A 21 -5.10 9.30 -13.99
CA THR A 21 -6.27 9.70 -13.18
C THR A 21 -7.22 10.62 -13.94
N GLY A 22 -6.77 11.26 -15.03
CA GLY A 22 -7.48 12.34 -15.70
C GLY A 22 -7.61 13.63 -14.86
N ALA A 23 -7.04 13.65 -13.64
CA ALA A 23 -7.08 14.80 -12.76
C ALA A 23 -5.95 15.78 -13.11
N LYS A 24 -6.16 17.07 -12.84
CA LYS A 24 -5.10 18.07 -13.01
C LYS A 24 -4.13 18.02 -11.83
N ALA A 25 -2.85 18.29 -12.08
CA ALA A 25 -1.81 18.32 -11.05
C ALA A 25 -2.17 19.20 -9.82
N PRO A 26 -2.74 20.42 -9.97
CA PRO A 26 -3.15 21.22 -8.82
C PRO A 26 -4.24 20.55 -7.98
N THR A 27 -5.17 19.82 -8.60
CA THR A 27 -6.24 19.09 -7.90
C THR A 27 -5.66 17.95 -7.07
N LEU A 28 -4.71 17.20 -7.64
CA LEU A 28 -4.03 16.11 -6.93
C LEU A 28 -3.27 16.63 -5.71
N TYR A 29 -2.56 17.75 -5.84
CA TYR A 29 -1.82 18.33 -4.70
C TYR A 29 -2.71 19.07 -3.70
N ALA A 30 -3.85 19.64 -4.12
CA ALA A 30 -4.82 20.20 -3.18
C ALA A 30 -5.38 19.11 -2.25
N GLU A 31 -5.70 17.93 -2.80
CA GLU A 31 -6.27 16.82 -2.04
C GLU A 31 -5.22 16.07 -1.21
N PHE A 32 -4.06 15.79 -1.81
CA PHE A 32 -3.07 14.89 -1.23
C PHE A 32 -1.79 15.58 -0.77
N THR A 33 -1.73 16.92 -0.82
CA THR A 33 -0.56 17.77 -0.52
C THR A 33 0.60 17.61 -1.51
N ASN A 34 1.06 16.37 -1.73
CA ASN A 34 2.18 16.04 -2.61
C ASN A 34 2.09 14.56 -3.08
N LYS A 35 3.08 14.10 -3.87
CA LYS A 35 3.15 12.72 -4.36
C LYS A 35 3.25 11.70 -3.21
N GLU A 36 3.96 12.03 -2.12
CA GLU A 36 4.07 11.17 -0.94
C GLU A 36 2.72 11.00 -0.24
N GLY A 37 1.95 12.07 -0.07
CA GLY A 37 0.62 12.03 0.52
C GLY A 37 -0.35 11.20 -0.31
N LEU A 38 -0.29 11.32 -1.64
CA LEU A 38 -1.09 10.46 -2.54
C LEU A 38 -0.67 9.00 -2.41
N PHE A 39 0.63 8.72 -2.35
CA PHE A 39 1.14 7.37 -2.18
C PHE A 39 0.72 6.75 -0.84
N ARG A 40 0.77 7.51 0.26
CA ARG A 40 0.25 7.11 1.57
C ARG A 40 -1.24 6.80 1.53
N ALA A 41 -2.05 7.66 0.91
CA ALA A 41 -3.48 7.41 0.76
C ALA A 41 -3.77 6.13 -0.05
N VAL A 42 -2.93 5.83 -1.04
CA VAL A 42 -3.01 4.57 -1.80
C VAL A 42 -2.62 3.36 -0.94
N LEU A 43 -1.58 3.46 -0.11
CA LEU A 43 -1.20 2.42 0.86
C LEU A 43 -2.32 2.14 1.86
N ASP A 44 -2.89 3.18 2.46
CA ASP A 44 -3.98 3.03 3.44
C ASP A 44 -5.20 2.35 2.80
N ARG A 45 -5.51 2.73 1.55
CA ARG A 45 -6.55 2.06 0.77
C ARG A 45 -6.22 0.59 0.49
N TYR A 46 -4.97 0.26 0.19
CA TYR A 46 -4.54 -1.13 0.01
C TYR A 46 -4.70 -1.94 1.30
N ILE A 47 -4.22 -1.42 2.44
CA ILE A 47 -4.31 -2.08 3.75
C ILE A 47 -5.77 -2.34 4.11
N THR A 48 -6.63 -1.32 4.00
CA THR A 48 -8.05 -1.44 4.33
C THR A 48 -8.78 -2.45 3.45
N ARG A 49 -8.45 -2.49 2.15
CA ARG A 49 -9.15 -3.35 1.18
C ARG A 49 -8.72 -4.81 1.24
N PHE A 50 -7.43 -5.05 1.46
CA PHE A 50 -6.84 -6.38 1.37
C PHE A 50 -6.43 -6.90 2.74
N ALA A 51 -5.50 -6.22 3.43
CA ALA A 51 -4.95 -6.73 4.69
C ALA A 51 -6.01 -6.89 5.79
N SER A 52 -6.80 -5.85 6.07
CA SER A 52 -7.79 -5.88 7.16
C SER A 52 -8.92 -6.88 6.93
N LYS A 53 -9.30 -7.13 5.67
CA LYS A 53 -10.36 -8.09 5.33
C LYS A 53 -9.90 -9.54 5.59
N HIS A 54 -8.65 -9.86 5.25
CA HIS A 54 -8.11 -11.19 5.44
C HIS A 54 -7.76 -11.44 6.91
N GLU A 55 -7.22 -10.45 7.62
CA GLU A 55 -6.90 -10.55 9.04
C GLU A 55 -8.13 -10.88 9.91
N ALA A 56 -9.32 -10.36 9.55
CA ALA A 56 -10.55 -10.69 10.25
C ALA A 56 -10.89 -12.20 10.25
N GLN A 57 -10.40 -12.97 9.27
CA GLN A 57 -10.61 -14.43 9.24
C GLN A 57 -9.85 -15.16 10.35
N LEU A 58 -8.70 -14.60 10.79
CA LEU A 58 -7.86 -15.20 11.83
C LEU A 58 -8.50 -15.11 13.22
N PHE A 59 -9.42 -14.17 13.42
CA PHE A 59 -10.07 -13.91 14.71
C PHE A 59 -11.53 -14.39 14.75
N CYS A 60 -11.93 -15.27 13.82
CA CYS A 60 -13.26 -15.85 13.82
C CYS A 60 -13.36 -16.92 14.92
N GLU A 61 -14.07 -16.60 16.02
CA GLU A 61 -14.23 -17.48 17.19
C GLU A 61 -14.92 -18.81 16.88
N GLU A 62 -15.66 -18.88 15.78
CA GLU A 62 -16.37 -20.09 15.33
C GLU A 62 -15.46 -21.10 14.60
N LYS A 63 -14.22 -20.72 14.25
CA LYS A 63 -13.28 -21.56 13.50
C LYS A 63 -12.18 -22.12 14.41
N SER A 64 -11.70 -23.32 14.07
CA SER A 64 -10.43 -23.81 14.60
C SER A 64 -9.28 -22.96 14.05
N VAL A 65 -8.15 -22.94 14.77
CA VAL A 65 -6.93 -22.24 14.32
C VAL A 65 -6.47 -22.75 12.95
N GLU A 66 -6.55 -24.06 12.71
CA GLU A 66 -6.17 -24.68 11.44
C GLU A 66 -7.03 -24.16 10.29
N SER A 67 -8.35 -24.20 10.42
CA SER A 67 -9.26 -23.70 9.37
C SER A 67 -9.13 -22.19 9.16
N ALA A 68 -8.92 -21.41 10.23
CA ALA A 68 -8.70 -19.98 10.10
C ALA A 68 -7.40 -19.64 9.33
N LEU A 69 -6.32 -20.42 9.56
CA LEU A 69 -5.07 -20.27 8.83
C LEU A 69 -5.21 -20.69 7.36
N GLU A 70 -5.88 -21.81 7.08
CA GLU A 70 -6.13 -22.27 5.71
C GLU A 70 -6.90 -21.23 4.89
N ASP A 71 -7.99 -20.68 5.44
CA ASP A 71 -8.78 -19.64 4.79
C ASP A 71 -7.95 -18.38 4.55
N TYR A 72 -7.18 -17.94 5.56
CA TYR A 72 -6.31 -16.77 5.46
C TYR A 72 -5.27 -16.92 4.33
N PHE A 73 -4.54 -18.04 4.29
CA PHE A 73 -3.53 -18.27 3.26
C PHE A 73 -4.14 -18.46 1.87
N THR A 74 -5.30 -19.12 1.78
CA THR A 74 -6.02 -19.31 0.50
C THR A 74 -6.46 -17.97 -0.07
N GLU A 75 -7.05 -17.11 0.74
CA GLU A 75 -7.48 -15.78 0.33
C GLU A 75 -6.31 -14.88 -0.06
N ILE A 76 -5.19 -14.93 0.68
CA ILE A 76 -3.98 -14.19 0.31
C ILE A 76 -3.39 -14.69 -1.01
N ALA A 77 -3.32 -16.00 -1.21
CA ALA A 77 -2.84 -16.59 -2.45
C ALA A 77 -3.72 -16.17 -3.63
N ALA A 78 -5.04 -16.21 -3.47
CA ALA A 78 -6.00 -15.73 -4.46
C ALA A 78 -5.82 -14.22 -4.74
N CYS A 79 -5.61 -13.41 -3.71
CA CYS A 79 -5.37 -11.98 -3.86
C CYS A 79 -4.11 -11.69 -4.67
N PHE A 80 -3.00 -12.39 -4.41
CA PHE A 80 -1.72 -12.15 -5.09
C PHE A 80 -1.64 -12.74 -6.50
N THR A 81 -2.52 -13.69 -6.81
CA THR A 81 -2.60 -14.35 -8.12
C THR A 81 -3.79 -13.86 -8.97
N SER A 82 -4.65 -13.00 -8.42
CA SER A 82 -5.76 -12.39 -9.16
C SER A 82 -5.26 -11.59 -10.36
N THR A 83 -6.00 -11.67 -11.46
CA THR A 83 -5.80 -10.86 -12.67
C THR A 83 -6.39 -9.46 -12.56
N ASP A 84 -7.19 -9.18 -11.52
CA ASP A 84 -7.85 -7.90 -11.31
C ASP A 84 -6.89 -6.82 -10.78
N THR A 85 -5.77 -7.24 -10.19
CA THR A 85 -4.73 -6.37 -9.65
C THR A 85 -3.37 -6.81 -10.16
N PRO A 86 -2.37 -5.90 -10.21
CA PRO A 86 -1.00 -6.30 -10.49
C PRO A 86 -0.52 -7.38 -9.51
N ALA A 87 0.31 -8.30 -10.00
CA ALA A 87 0.75 -9.45 -9.22
C ALA A 87 1.60 -9.06 -7.99
N GLY A 88 1.50 -9.88 -6.94
CA GLY A 88 2.26 -9.74 -5.71
C GLY A 88 1.74 -8.64 -4.76
N CYS A 89 2.34 -8.52 -3.58
CA CYS A 89 1.89 -7.58 -2.55
C CYS A 89 2.33 -6.14 -2.85
N PHE A 90 1.39 -5.19 -2.89
CA PHE A 90 1.69 -3.77 -3.07
C PHE A 90 2.72 -3.25 -2.07
N MET A 91 2.57 -3.60 -0.78
CA MET A 91 3.52 -3.17 0.27
C MET A 91 4.92 -3.71 0.03
N ILE A 92 5.07 -4.97 -0.38
CA ILE A 92 6.39 -5.57 -0.65
C ILE A 92 7.00 -4.93 -1.90
N ASN A 93 6.24 -4.81 -2.98
CA ASN A 93 6.71 -4.25 -4.25
C ASN A 93 7.15 -2.78 -4.10
N THR A 94 6.59 -2.05 -3.13
CA THR A 94 6.91 -0.63 -2.89
C THR A 94 7.77 -0.39 -1.64
N SER A 95 8.12 -1.43 -0.89
CA SER A 95 8.82 -1.38 0.40
C SER A 95 10.17 -0.65 0.36
N ALA A 96 10.96 -0.85 -0.70
CA ALA A 96 12.24 -0.17 -0.90
C ALA A 96 12.09 1.36 -0.93
N THR A 97 10.92 1.85 -1.31
CA THR A 97 10.68 3.29 -1.40
C THR A 97 10.28 3.91 -0.07
N LEU A 98 9.49 3.22 0.76
CA LEU A 98 9.15 3.71 2.11
C LEU A 98 10.37 3.82 3.02
N ALA A 99 11.31 2.87 2.92
CA ALA A 99 12.53 2.90 3.71
C ALA A 99 13.41 4.13 3.37
N ALA A 100 13.30 4.64 2.15
CA ALA A 100 13.99 5.86 1.72
C ALA A 100 13.29 7.13 2.19
N SER A 101 11.95 7.20 2.14
CA SER A 101 11.17 8.38 2.55
C SER A 101 11.02 8.52 4.07
N SER A 102 11.07 7.42 4.85
CA SER A 102 11.00 7.48 6.33
C SER A 102 12.26 8.04 7.00
N ARG A 103 13.36 8.21 6.25
CA ARG A 103 14.58 8.85 6.78
C ARG A 103 14.41 10.35 7.04
N ASP A 104 13.33 10.97 6.59
CA ASP A 104 13.09 12.41 6.75
C ASP A 104 12.26 12.78 8.00
N LYS A 105 11.87 11.80 8.85
CA LYS A 105 11.08 12.06 10.08
C LYS A 105 11.75 11.65 11.40
N HIS A 106 13.01 11.23 11.39
CA HIS A 106 13.76 11.08 12.64
C HIS A 106 14.30 12.45 13.07
N GLY A 107 13.51 13.15 13.88
CA GLY A 107 14.02 14.21 14.74
C GLY A 107 15.27 13.68 15.44
N LYS A 108 16.38 14.41 15.26
CA LYS A 108 17.69 14.10 15.84
C LYS A 108 17.51 13.74 17.32
N ILE A 109 17.68 12.46 17.64
CA ILE A 109 17.84 12.03 19.04
C ILE A 109 19.19 12.57 19.46
N THR A 110 19.17 13.75 20.09
CA THR A 110 20.37 14.37 20.63
C THR A 110 20.70 13.59 21.90
N PRO A 111 21.89 12.98 22.01
CA PRO A 111 22.27 12.30 23.24
C PRO A 111 22.40 13.36 24.33
N ARG A 112 21.54 13.28 25.35
CA ARG A 112 21.75 14.02 26.60
C ARG A 112 22.89 13.31 27.34
N HIS A 113 24.04 13.98 27.38
CA HIS A 113 25.01 13.79 28.47
C HIS A 113 24.51 14.50 29.72
#